data_AF-A0A165Y4F1-F1
#
_entry.id   AF-A0A165Y4F1-F1
#
_cell.length_a   1.000
_cell.length_b   1.000
_cell.length_c   1.000
_cell.angle_alpha   90.00
_cell.angle_beta   90.00
_cell.angle_gamma   90.00
#
_symmetry.space_group_name_H-M   'P 1'
#
loop_
_entity.id
_entity.type
_entity.pdbx_description
1 polymer ?
#
loop_
_entity_poly.entity_id
_entity_poly.type
_entity_poly.pdbx_seq_one_letter_code
_entity_poly.pdbx_strand_id
1 'polypeptide(L)'
;MTSDTQLRHSIYDLTTAEHANGVISYVLGLEEMSRRTFAVAVCYQHGNPTSPSVFRGFLGSCYRDANGHRPAIPLVHGAVPFYAGPSDLVSPPAAHTYQSSSGDWWHVLDVVVTDLSRIVPLGVWIPYLQRSSGHTAAALDRIEPRPFWIVPLGGGLGVSVHSSDTQAFHYGNWTFTHPGGGVRSTVYIRFQWPGYPPFEMQVRVQSNTDDSGTFKRLVDRVKGAVHTFISEYASEPSSVPRWAVGYAPGRISSRDVNLLAIVEVSQGAVMPILKVRDEFVFVCRGNVATTSSYGTFRPASEASNGRNNSMNSLY
;
A
#
# COMPACT_ATOMS: atom_id res chain seq x y z
N MET A 1 -12.77 9.56 29.11
CA MET A 1 -13.19 8.72 27.97
C MET A 1 -13.70 9.52 26.77
N THR A 2 -14.20 10.74 26.93
CA THR A 2 -14.71 11.58 25.83
C THR A 2 -13.65 12.12 24.87
N SER A 3 -12.39 12.28 25.31
CA SER A 3 -11.32 12.89 24.51
C SER A 3 -10.81 12.02 23.35
N ASP A 4 -10.68 10.70 23.55
CA ASP A 4 -10.16 9.79 22.52
C ASP A 4 -11.14 9.61 21.35
N THR A 5 -12.43 9.44 21.66
CA THR A 5 -13.48 9.33 20.62
C THR A 5 -13.59 10.60 19.78
N GLN A 6 -13.53 11.78 20.41
CA GLN A 6 -13.60 13.06 19.69
C GLN A 6 -12.39 13.27 18.77
N LEU A 7 -11.20 12.89 19.24
CA LEU A 7 -9.98 12.94 18.43
C LEU A 7 -10.09 12.03 17.20
N ARG A 8 -10.51 10.77 17.41
CA ARG A 8 -10.69 9.79 16.31
C ARG A 8 -11.69 10.27 15.25
N HIS A 9 -12.86 10.77 15.67
CA HIS A 9 -13.84 11.33 14.74
C HIS A 9 -13.28 12.54 13.97
N SER A 10 -12.54 13.42 14.65
CA SER A 10 -11.96 14.60 13.99
C SER A 10 -10.92 14.24 12.93
N ILE A 11 -10.10 13.21 13.19
CA ILE A 11 -9.13 12.69 12.21
C ILE A 11 -9.88 12.04 11.05
N TYR A 12 -10.92 11.26 11.35
CA TYR A 12 -11.73 10.58 10.35
C TYR A 12 -12.41 11.55 9.38
N ASP A 13 -12.99 12.65 9.88
CA ASP A 13 -13.61 13.66 9.03
C ASP A 13 -12.59 14.32 8.09
N LEU A 14 -11.41 14.65 8.63
CA LEU A 14 -10.32 15.24 7.86
C LEU A 14 -9.81 14.27 6.78
N THR A 15 -9.54 13.02 7.15
CA THR A 15 -9.06 12.02 6.19
C THR A 15 -10.11 11.71 5.13
N THR A 16 -11.40 11.69 5.49
CA THR A 16 -12.50 11.54 4.53
C THR A 16 -12.43 12.62 3.47
N ALA A 17 -12.31 13.89 3.89
CA ALA A 17 -12.28 15.02 2.98
C ALA A 17 -11.02 15.02 2.10
N GLU A 18 -9.84 14.77 2.67
CA GLU A 18 -8.59 14.86 1.93
C GLU A 18 -8.34 13.65 0.99
N HIS A 19 -8.88 12.48 1.34
CA HIS A 19 -8.61 11.19 0.70
C HIS A 19 -9.82 10.50 0.05
N ALA A 20 -10.96 11.19 -0.13
CA ALA A 20 -12.20 10.61 -0.67
C ALA A 20 -12.01 9.80 -1.97
N ASN A 21 -11.10 10.25 -2.84
CA ASN A 21 -10.78 9.62 -4.13
C ASN A 21 -9.36 9.05 -4.19
N GLY A 22 -8.76 8.82 -3.03
CA GLY A 22 -7.40 8.33 -2.90
C GLY A 22 -7.30 6.82 -3.11
N VAL A 23 -6.25 6.38 -3.79
CA VAL A 23 -5.93 4.97 -4.05
C VAL A 23 -5.77 4.19 -2.75
N ILE A 24 -5.03 4.72 -1.77
CA ILE A 24 -4.78 4.04 -0.48
C ILE A 24 -6.07 3.96 0.32
N SER A 25 -6.83 5.05 0.41
CA SER A 25 -8.15 5.06 1.04
C SER A 25 -9.10 4.03 0.41
N TYR A 26 -9.09 3.91 -0.92
CA TYR A 26 -9.91 2.92 -1.64
C TYR A 26 -9.48 1.46 -1.36
N VAL A 27 -8.18 1.16 -1.37
CA VAL A 27 -7.67 -0.22 -1.19
C VAL A 27 -7.69 -0.65 0.27
N LEU A 28 -7.28 0.23 1.19
CA LEU A 28 -7.12 -0.09 2.62
C LEU A 28 -8.32 0.30 3.48
N GLY A 29 -9.21 1.12 2.94
CA GLY A 29 -10.30 1.73 3.70
C GLY A 29 -9.86 2.95 4.49
N LEU A 30 -10.85 3.74 4.86
CA LEU A 30 -10.67 5.02 5.51
C LEU A 30 -10.15 4.92 6.95
N GLU A 31 -10.45 3.82 7.66
CA GLU A 31 -9.94 3.58 9.01
C GLU A 31 -8.40 3.45 9.00
N GLU A 32 -7.86 2.63 8.10
CA GLU A 32 -6.42 2.45 7.95
C GLU A 32 -5.74 3.73 7.42
N MET A 33 -6.38 4.46 6.52
CA MET A 33 -5.89 5.78 6.08
C MET A 33 -5.81 6.77 7.26
N SER A 34 -6.85 6.83 8.10
CA SER A 34 -6.88 7.67 9.30
C SER A 34 -5.76 7.34 10.27
N ARG A 35 -5.53 6.03 10.50
CA ARG A 35 -4.44 5.55 11.34
C ARG A 35 -3.07 5.95 10.79
N ARG A 36 -2.85 5.81 9.48
CA ARG A 36 -1.59 6.21 8.82
C ARG A 36 -1.35 7.70 8.91
N THR A 37 -2.36 8.54 8.63
CA THR A 37 -2.25 10.00 8.79
C THR A 37 -1.88 10.37 10.22
N PHE A 38 -2.55 9.79 11.21
CA PHE A 38 -2.22 10.00 12.62
C PHE A 38 -0.78 9.60 12.94
N ALA A 39 -0.37 8.40 12.53
CA ALA A 39 0.97 7.90 12.76
C ALA A 39 2.04 8.79 12.10
N VAL A 40 1.80 9.29 10.88
CA VAL A 40 2.77 10.18 10.23
C VAL A 40 2.90 11.50 10.99
N ALA A 41 1.79 12.08 11.42
CA ALA A 41 1.78 13.32 12.18
C ALA A 41 2.54 13.20 13.51
N VAL A 42 2.37 12.08 14.23
CA VAL A 42 3.02 11.86 15.52
C VAL A 42 4.48 11.47 15.35
N CYS A 43 4.78 10.51 14.47
CA CYS A 43 6.12 9.93 14.35
C CYS A 43 7.11 10.80 13.59
N TYR A 44 6.66 11.56 12.58
CA TYR A 44 7.56 12.35 11.72
C TYR A 44 7.42 13.85 11.92
N GLN A 45 6.26 14.34 12.38
CA GLN A 45 6.01 15.78 12.54
C GLN A 45 5.89 16.21 14.01
N HIS A 46 6.15 15.32 14.95
CA HIS A 46 6.11 15.58 16.39
C HIS A 46 4.78 16.19 16.88
N GLY A 47 3.68 15.89 16.17
CA GLY A 47 2.36 16.36 16.55
C GLY A 47 1.95 15.81 17.92
N ASN A 48 1.37 16.66 18.76
CA ASN A 48 0.96 16.30 20.12
C ASN A 48 -0.54 15.96 20.21
N PRO A 49 -0.94 14.68 20.33
CA PRO A 49 -2.35 14.28 20.35
C PRO A 49 -3.05 14.56 21.68
N THR A 50 -2.33 14.98 22.73
CA THR A 50 -2.93 15.24 24.07
C THR A 50 -3.89 16.43 24.09
N SER A 51 -3.84 17.30 23.07
CA SER A 51 -4.74 18.44 22.89
C SER A 51 -5.51 18.31 21.57
N PRO A 52 -6.68 17.63 21.55
CA PRO A 52 -7.36 17.24 20.30
C PRO A 52 -7.69 18.39 19.35
N SER A 53 -8.10 19.55 19.87
CA SER A 53 -8.41 20.72 19.05
C SER A 53 -7.17 21.31 18.37
N VAL A 54 -6.08 21.46 19.13
CA VAL A 54 -4.78 21.94 18.62
C VAL A 54 -4.22 20.95 17.61
N PHE A 55 -4.26 19.66 17.93
CA PHE A 55 -3.79 18.59 17.06
C PHE A 55 -4.59 18.51 15.75
N ARG A 56 -5.92 18.73 15.79
CA ARG A 56 -6.74 18.82 14.58
C ARG A 56 -6.31 19.98 13.69
N GLY A 57 -6.13 21.17 14.25
CA GLY A 57 -5.64 22.34 13.51
C GLY A 57 -4.26 22.08 12.89
N PHE A 58 -3.38 21.45 13.66
CA PHE A 58 -2.07 21.01 13.20
C PHE A 58 -2.16 20.04 12.00
N LEU A 59 -2.96 18.96 12.11
CA LEU A 59 -3.17 18.03 11.00
C LEU A 59 -3.67 18.73 9.74
N GLY A 60 -4.64 19.64 9.88
CA GLY A 60 -5.14 20.44 8.76
C GLY A 60 -4.05 21.27 8.09
N SER A 61 -3.17 21.88 8.89
CA SER A 61 -2.03 22.65 8.37
C SER A 61 -1.01 21.77 7.65
N CYS A 62 -0.82 20.51 8.07
CA CYS A 62 0.09 19.58 7.39
C CYS A 62 -0.35 19.21 5.96
N TYR A 63 -1.59 19.48 5.54
CA TYR A 63 -2.05 19.27 4.17
C TYR A 63 -1.99 20.52 3.29
N ARG A 64 -1.53 21.67 3.83
CA ARG A 64 -1.61 22.96 3.18
C ARG A 64 -0.26 23.67 3.20
N ASP A 65 0.06 24.37 2.11
CA ASP A 65 1.20 25.27 2.06
C ASP A 65 0.96 26.57 2.85
N ALA A 66 1.95 27.48 2.84
CA ALA A 66 1.85 28.78 3.49
C ALA A 66 0.70 29.66 2.97
N ASN A 67 0.18 29.38 1.77
CA ASN A 67 -0.93 30.10 1.15
C ASN A 67 -2.28 29.43 1.41
N GLY A 68 -2.32 28.33 2.17
CA GLY A 68 -3.54 27.57 2.44
C GLY A 68 -3.99 26.69 1.27
N HIS A 69 -3.15 26.46 0.27
CA HIS A 69 -3.44 25.58 -0.87
C HIS A 69 -2.87 24.18 -0.65
N ARG A 70 -3.41 23.18 -1.36
CA ARG A 70 -2.78 21.86 -1.45
C ARG A 70 -1.51 21.98 -2.32
N PRO A 71 -0.32 21.63 -1.80
CA PRO A 71 0.91 21.68 -2.59
C PRO A 71 0.85 20.78 -3.83
N ALA A 72 1.38 21.27 -4.95
CA ALA A 72 1.58 20.44 -6.14
C ALA A 72 2.92 19.70 -6.03
N ILE A 73 2.91 18.39 -6.26
CA ILE A 73 4.12 17.55 -6.34
C ILE A 73 4.31 17.17 -7.82
N PRO A 74 5.19 17.86 -8.58
CA PRO A 74 5.27 17.68 -10.04
C PRO A 74 5.55 16.25 -10.48
N LEU A 75 6.29 15.50 -9.67
CA LEU A 75 6.66 14.11 -9.96
C LEU A 75 5.50 13.12 -9.76
N VAL A 76 4.50 13.47 -8.95
CA VAL A 76 3.38 12.59 -8.58
C VAL A 76 2.07 13.32 -8.80
N HIS A 77 1.53 13.20 -10.01
CA HIS A 77 0.25 13.80 -10.36
C HIS A 77 -0.87 13.25 -9.45
N GLY A 78 -1.72 14.15 -8.93
CA GLY A 78 -2.80 13.79 -8.02
C GLY A 78 -2.35 13.48 -6.59
N ALA A 79 -1.09 13.74 -6.22
CA ALA A 79 -0.62 13.53 -4.86
C ALA A 79 -1.52 14.21 -3.80
N VAL A 80 -1.73 13.51 -2.69
CA VAL A 80 -2.24 14.06 -1.44
C VAL A 80 -1.04 14.27 -0.52
N PRO A 81 -0.40 15.47 -0.56
CA PRO A 81 0.83 15.73 0.17
C PRO A 81 0.54 15.94 1.67
N PHE A 82 1.53 15.59 2.48
CA PHE A 82 1.54 15.83 3.93
C PHE A 82 2.92 16.35 4.33
N TYR A 83 2.98 17.49 5.00
CA TYR A 83 4.22 18.22 5.23
C TYR A 83 5.29 17.34 5.89
N ALA A 84 6.51 17.36 5.36
CA ALA A 84 7.61 16.53 5.85
C ALA A 84 8.51 17.25 6.86
N GLY A 85 8.19 18.50 7.22
CA GLY A 85 9.05 19.33 8.07
C GLY A 85 9.99 20.22 7.24
N PRO A 86 10.71 21.12 7.90
CA PRO A 86 11.61 22.03 7.22
C PRO A 86 12.88 21.28 6.75
N SER A 87 13.36 21.64 5.55
CA SER A 87 14.43 20.95 4.83
C SER A 87 15.78 20.96 5.56
N ASP A 88 16.02 21.95 6.40
CA ASP A 88 17.26 22.17 7.15
C ASP A 88 17.43 21.18 8.31
N LEU A 89 16.34 20.61 8.82
CA LEU A 89 16.37 19.64 9.91
C LEU A 89 16.62 18.20 9.43
N VAL A 90 16.49 17.92 8.13
CA VAL A 90 16.49 16.56 7.59
C VAL A 90 17.48 16.45 6.42
N SER A 91 18.77 16.32 6.75
CA SER A 91 19.81 15.98 5.78
C SER A 91 20.42 14.61 6.11
N PRO A 92 20.29 13.59 5.24
CA PRO A 92 19.60 13.59 3.94
C PRO A 92 18.07 13.67 4.08
N PRO A 93 17.34 14.17 3.05
CA PRO A 93 15.88 14.24 3.08
C PRO A 93 15.30 12.87 3.36
N ALA A 94 14.30 12.78 4.22
CA ALA A 94 13.72 11.49 4.62
C ALA A 94 13.29 10.68 3.39
N ALA A 95 13.55 9.37 3.41
CA ALA A 95 13.15 8.45 2.35
C ALA A 95 11.69 8.70 1.96
N HIS A 96 11.38 8.68 0.66
CA HIS A 96 10.02 8.85 0.13
C HIS A 96 9.35 10.18 0.51
N THR A 97 10.13 11.26 0.49
CA THR A 97 9.61 12.64 0.45
C THR A 97 9.73 13.19 -0.97
N TYR A 98 8.97 14.22 -1.33
CA TYR A 98 9.00 14.78 -2.66
C TYR A 98 8.96 16.28 -2.56
N GLN A 99 9.78 16.94 -3.37
CA GLN A 99 9.78 18.38 -3.45
C GLN A 99 8.51 18.85 -4.17
N SER A 100 7.84 19.81 -3.57
CA SER A 100 6.72 20.53 -4.17
C SER A 100 7.19 21.65 -5.08
N SER A 101 6.26 22.25 -5.83
CA SER A 101 6.55 23.43 -6.66
C SER A 101 7.04 24.65 -5.87
N SER A 102 6.77 24.74 -4.55
CA SER A 102 7.30 25.80 -3.67
C SER A 102 8.73 25.53 -3.19
N GLY A 103 9.28 24.33 -3.44
CA GLY A 103 10.59 23.91 -2.96
C GLY A 103 10.56 23.18 -1.62
N ASP A 104 9.43 23.12 -0.93
CA ASP A 104 9.26 22.40 0.33
C ASP A 104 9.14 20.89 0.10
N TRP A 105 9.48 20.09 1.12
CA TRP A 105 9.41 18.63 1.07
C TRP A 105 8.14 18.09 1.72
N TRP A 106 7.53 17.11 1.07
CA TRP A 106 6.26 16.52 1.49
C TRP A 106 6.31 15.00 1.41
N HIS A 107 5.67 14.33 2.35
CA HIS A 107 5.25 12.94 2.18
C HIS A 107 4.07 12.89 1.20
N VAL A 108 3.95 11.81 0.43
CA VAL A 108 2.75 11.53 -0.36
C VAL A 108 1.98 10.42 0.37
N LEU A 109 0.93 10.78 1.09
CA LEU A 109 0.15 9.81 1.87
C LEU A 109 -0.84 9.04 1.02
N ASP A 110 -1.30 9.65 -0.07
CA ASP A 110 -2.22 9.06 -1.02
C ASP A 110 -2.06 9.70 -2.39
N VAL A 111 -2.68 9.11 -3.41
CA VAL A 111 -2.76 9.67 -4.76
C VAL A 111 -4.20 9.60 -5.22
N VAL A 112 -4.74 10.73 -5.66
CA VAL A 112 -6.05 10.83 -6.30
C VAL A 112 -5.93 10.40 -7.75
N VAL A 113 -6.81 9.50 -8.17
CA VAL A 113 -6.93 9.05 -9.57
C VAL A 113 -8.30 9.37 -10.11
N THR A 114 -8.39 9.51 -11.44
CA THR A 114 -9.65 9.81 -12.13
C THR A 114 -10.60 8.61 -12.20
N ASP A 115 -10.06 7.40 -12.18
CA ASP A 115 -10.81 6.15 -12.29
C ASP A 115 -10.34 5.13 -11.25
N LEU A 116 -10.97 5.15 -10.08
CA LEU A 116 -10.72 4.16 -9.02
C LEU A 116 -11.11 2.74 -9.42
N SER A 117 -11.98 2.57 -10.43
CA SER A 117 -12.46 1.27 -10.87
C SER A 117 -11.37 0.41 -11.53
N ARG A 118 -10.21 1.01 -11.83
CA ARG A 118 -8.99 0.35 -12.31
C ARG A 118 -8.02 -0.04 -11.19
N ILE A 119 -8.22 0.46 -9.98
CA ILE A 119 -7.42 0.05 -8.83
C ILE A 119 -7.90 -1.31 -8.36
N VAL A 120 -6.99 -2.28 -8.22
CA VAL A 120 -7.34 -3.64 -7.81
C VAL A 120 -7.65 -3.63 -6.30
N PRO A 121 -8.85 -4.04 -5.86
CA PRO A 121 -9.20 -4.05 -4.44
C PRO A 121 -8.63 -5.31 -3.76
N LEU A 122 -7.35 -5.28 -3.40
CA LEU A 122 -6.55 -6.43 -2.95
C LEU A 122 -6.89 -6.99 -1.55
N GLY A 123 -7.96 -6.50 -0.92
CA GLY A 123 -8.34 -6.85 0.45
C GLY A 123 -7.37 -6.28 1.49
N VAL A 124 -7.89 -5.96 2.68
CA VAL A 124 -7.04 -5.49 3.78
C VAL A 124 -6.50 -6.68 4.54
N TRP A 125 -5.18 -6.84 4.58
CA TRP A 125 -4.55 -7.81 5.47
C TRP A 125 -4.45 -7.24 6.89
N ILE A 126 -5.18 -7.85 7.83
CA ILE A 126 -5.15 -7.44 9.24
C ILE A 126 -4.44 -8.53 10.07
N PRO A 127 -3.23 -8.27 10.59
CA PRO A 127 -2.51 -9.25 11.39
C PRO A 127 -3.26 -9.54 12.71
N TYR A 128 -3.26 -10.82 13.11
CA TYR A 128 -3.82 -11.28 14.39
C TYR A 128 -5.31 -10.99 14.63
N LEU A 129 -6.09 -10.73 13.58
CA LEU A 129 -7.52 -10.40 13.70
C LEU A 129 -8.31 -11.41 14.57
N GLN A 130 -7.89 -12.68 14.55
CA GLN A 130 -8.53 -13.77 15.30
C GLN A 130 -8.04 -13.95 16.74
N ARG A 131 -6.93 -13.32 17.15
CA ARG A 131 -6.29 -13.60 18.47
C ARG A 131 -6.66 -12.57 19.53
N SER A 132 -6.47 -11.27 19.26
CA SER A 132 -6.88 -10.20 20.18
C SER A 132 -6.75 -8.83 19.50
N SER A 133 -7.69 -7.92 19.77
CA SER A 133 -7.64 -6.53 19.29
C SER A 133 -6.40 -5.75 19.75
N GLY A 134 -5.93 -5.98 20.98
CA GLY A 134 -4.76 -5.30 21.54
C GLY A 134 -3.45 -5.64 20.80
N HIS A 135 -3.22 -6.92 20.50
CA HIS A 135 -2.04 -7.32 19.71
C HIS A 135 -2.10 -6.80 18.27
N THR A 136 -3.28 -6.73 17.65
CA THR A 136 -3.44 -6.13 16.33
C THR A 136 -3.07 -4.66 16.35
N ALA A 137 -3.58 -3.87 17.29
CA ALA A 137 -3.24 -2.44 17.41
C ALA A 137 -1.73 -2.24 17.59
N ALA A 138 -1.11 -2.94 18.54
CA ALA A 138 0.33 -2.84 18.78
C ALA A 138 1.19 -3.28 17.58
N ALA A 139 0.71 -4.21 16.76
CA ALA A 139 1.39 -4.60 15.53
C ALA A 139 1.26 -3.52 14.44
N LEU A 140 0.09 -2.89 14.31
CA LEU A 140 -0.15 -1.80 13.38
C LEU A 140 0.60 -0.52 13.75
N ASP A 141 0.82 -0.25 15.04
CA ASP A 141 1.61 0.91 15.49
C ASP A 141 3.09 0.81 15.14
N ARG A 142 3.57 -0.40 14.76
CA ARG A 142 4.98 -0.67 14.44
C ARG A 142 5.27 -0.75 12.95
N ILE A 143 4.26 -0.66 12.09
CA ILE A 143 4.47 -0.66 10.64
C ILE A 143 4.77 0.73 10.14
N GLU A 144 5.58 0.83 9.07
CA GLU A 144 5.77 2.09 8.36
C GLU A 144 4.42 2.62 7.86
N PRO A 145 3.96 3.79 8.35
CA PRO A 145 2.67 4.32 7.94
C PRO A 145 2.69 4.90 6.52
N ARG A 146 3.85 5.26 5.98
CA ARG A 146 3.97 5.86 4.64
C ARG A 146 3.90 4.81 3.54
N PRO A 147 3.09 5.02 2.47
CA PRO A 147 3.20 4.23 1.26
C PRO A 147 4.52 4.49 0.53
N PHE A 148 5.14 3.43 0.02
CA PHE A 148 6.32 3.52 -0.81
C PHE A 148 5.92 3.65 -2.28
N TRP A 149 5.63 4.88 -2.71
CA TRP A 149 5.26 5.17 -4.11
C TRP A 149 6.43 4.92 -5.05
N ILE A 150 6.14 4.27 -6.18
CA ILE A 150 7.12 3.99 -7.22
C ILE A 150 7.04 5.11 -8.25
N VAL A 151 8.03 6.00 -8.22
CA VAL A 151 8.09 7.18 -9.08
C VAL A 151 9.32 7.04 -9.98
N PRO A 152 9.12 6.73 -11.28
CA PRO A 152 10.21 6.70 -12.25
C PRO A 152 10.92 8.05 -12.39
N LEU A 153 12.21 8.04 -12.73
CA LEU A 153 12.96 9.28 -12.97
C LEU A 153 12.40 10.12 -14.14
N GLY A 154 11.71 9.48 -15.09
CA GLY A 154 10.99 10.15 -16.17
C GLY A 154 9.66 10.79 -15.75
N GLY A 155 9.32 10.72 -14.46
CA GLY A 155 8.01 11.12 -13.94
C GLY A 155 6.95 10.03 -14.09
N GLY A 156 5.74 10.35 -13.64
CA GLY A 156 4.61 9.43 -13.62
C GLY A 156 4.59 8.56 -12.36
N LEU A 157 3.60 7.67 -12.30
CA LEU A 157 3.37 6.81 -11.14
C LEU A 157 3.26 5.35 -11.54
N GLY A 158 4.09 4.54 -10.90
CA GLY A 158 4.12 3.10 -11.03
C GLY A 158 4.94 2.57 -12.19
N VAL A 159 5.02 1.25 -12.26
CA VAL A 159 5.74 0.49 -13.29
C VAL A 159 4.96 -0.73 -13.74
N SER A 160 5.11 -1.10 -15.00
CA SER A 160 4.50 -2.35 -15.51
C SER A 160 5.08 -3.57 -14.79
N VAL A 161 4.21 -4.50 -14.40
CA VAL A 161 4.58 -5.79 -13.81
C VAL A 161 5.29 -6.69 -14.82
N HIS A 162 4.91 -6.64 -16.10
CA HIS A 162 5.49 -7.48 -17.14
C HIS A 162 6.93 -7.08 -17.53
N SER A 163 7.26 -5.80 -17.44
CA SER A 163 8.55 -5.31 -17.94
C SER A 163 9.70 -5.89 -17.11
N SER A 164 10.70 -6.48 -17.79
CA SER A 164 11.99 -6.83 -17.18
C SER A 164 12.89 -5.61 -16.99
N ASP A 165 12.55 -4.48 -17.60
CA ASP A 165 13.41 -3.30 -17.57
C ASP A 165 13.45 -2.72 -16.16
N THR A 166 14.67 -2.64 -15.66
CA THR A 166 15.01 -1.99 -14.40
C THR A 166 15.06 -0.49 -14.62
N GLN A 167 13.89 0.11 -14.78
CA GLN A 167 13.75 1.56 -14.82
C GLN A 167 14.31 2.16 -13.53
N ALA A 168 15.01 3.28 -13.64
CA ALA A 168 15.50 4.00 -12.47
C ALA A 168 14.34 4.75 -11.77
N PHE A 169 14.36 4.73 -10.44
CA PHE A 169 13.36 5.37 -9.57
C PHE A 169 14.02 6.41 -8.67
N HIS A 170 13.29 7.47 -8.31
CA HIS A 170 13.80 8.51 -7.39
C HIS A 170 14.35 7.94 -6.07
N TYR A 171 13.70 6.90 -5.54
CA TYR A 171 14.11 6.22 -4.31
C TYR A 171 14.66 4.81 -4.55
N GLY A 172 15.01 4.46 -5.78
CA GLY A 172 15.39 3.09 -6.15
C GLY A 172 16.57 2.55 -5.34
N ASN A 173 17.60 3.37 -5.14
CA ASN A 173 18.83 2.98 -4.45
C ASN A 173 18.75 3.13 -2.92
N TRP A 174 17.61 3.57 -2.39
CA TRP A 174 17.44 3.72 -0.94
C TRP A 174 17.33 2.37 -0.26
N THR A 175 17.98 2.22 0.89
CA THR A 175 17.91 0.99 1.69
C THR A 175 16.52 0.85 2.28
N PHE A 176 15.90 -0.31 2.03
CA PHE A 176 14.62 -0.70 2.60
C PHE A 176 14.82 -1.26 4.01
N THR A 177 14.75 -0.39 5.01
CA THR A 177 14.98 -0.70 6.42
C THR A 177 13.68 -0.83 7.22
N HIS A 178 13.77 -1.41 8.42
CA HIS A 178 12.73 -1.29 9.43
C HIS A 178 12.61 0.18 9.90
N PRO A 179 11.48 0.60 10.51
CA PRO A 179 11.34 1.94 11.07
C PRO A 179 12.47 2.34 12.04
N GLY A 180 13.07 1.36 12.74
CA GLY A 180 14.25 1.56 13.61
C GLY A 180 15.61 1.53 12.91
N GLY A 181 15.67 1.56 11.57
CA GLY A 181 16.91 1.59 10.78
C GLY A 181 17.57 0.22 10.51
N GLY A 182 17.13 -0.85 11.18
CA GLY A 182 17.65 -2.20 10.93
C GLY A 182 17.37 -2.70 9.50
N VAL A 183 18.31 -3.41 8.89
CA VAL A 183 18.15 -3.89 7.51
C VAL A 183 17.18 -5.07 7.44
N ARG A 184 16.33 -5.10 6.41
CA ARG A 184 15.39 -6.20 6.14
C ARG A 184 16.04 -7.26 5.25
N SER A 185 16.27 -8.45 5.77
CA SER A 185 16.83 -9.57 4.98
C SER A 185 15.79 -10.26 4.11
N THR A 186 14.61 -10.52 4.69
CA THR A 186 13.46 -11.16 4.04
C THR A 186 12.19 -10.39 4.29
N VAL A 187 11.25 -10.49 3.35
CA VAL A 187 9.94 -9.85 3.41
C VAL A 187 8.91 -10.81 2.85
N TYR A 188 7.73 -10.86 3.47
CA TYR A 188 6.56 -11.53 2.91
C TYR A 188 5.78 -10.56 2.03
N ILE A 189 5.48 -10.98 0.81
CA ILE A 189 4.55 -10.26 -0.08
C ILE A 189 3.19 -10.94 0.09
N ARG A 190 2.20 -10.18 0.53
CA ARG A 190 0.84 -10.67 0.82
C ARG A 190 -0.19 -9.81 0.12
N PHE A 191 -1.14 -10.43 -0.55
CA PHE A 191 -2.33 -9.77 -1.08
C PHE A 191 -3.43 -10.78 -1.37
N GLN A 192 -4.66 -10.31 -1.51
CA GLN A 192 -5.79 -11.13 -1.94
C GLN A 192 -6.39 -10.55 -3.21
N TRP A 193 -6.08 -11.15 -4.35
CA TRP A 193 -6.69 -10.73 -5.61
C TRP A 193 -8.19 -11.07 -5.61
N PRO A 194 -9.08 -10.15 -6.05
CA PRO A 194 -10.51 -10.40 -6.04
C PRO A 194 -10.90 -11.67 -6.81
N GLY A 195 -11.58 -12.57 -6.11
CA GLY A 195 -12.07 -13.82 -6.67
C GLY A 195 -11.07 -14.97 -6.70
N TYR A 196 -9.92 -14.81 -6.03
CA TYR A 196 -8.91 -15.86 -5.82
C TYR A 196 -8.56 -16.03 -4.33
N PRO A 197 -7.92 -17.15 -3.95
CA PRO A 197 -7.39 -17.33 -2.61
C PRO A 197 -6.33 -16.27 -2.23
N PRO A 198 -6.10 -16.02 -0.93
CA PRO A 198 -4.98 -15.20 -0.48
C PRO A 198 -3.65 -15.72 -1.01
N PHE A 199 -2.80 -14.83 -1.51
CA PHE A 199 -1.48 -15.14 -2.03
C PHE A 199 -0.40 -14.65 -1.06
N GLU A 200 0.58 -15.50 -0.81
CA GLU A 200 1.74 -15.20 0.04
C GLU A 200 3.02 -15.73 -0.60
N MET A 201 4.05 -14.88 -0.67
CA MET A 201 5.37 -15.26 -1.15
C MET A 201 6.46 -14.62 -0.29
N GLN A 202 7.35 -15.43 0.27
CA GLN A 202 8.53 -14.92 0.96
C GLN A 202 9.64 -14.61 -0.05
N VAL A 203 10.23 -13.42 0.03
CA VAL A 203 11.33 -12.99 -0.84
C VAL A 203 12.50 -12.50 -0.01
N ARG A 204 13.72 -12.69 -0.54
CA ARG A 204 14.95 -12.18 0.06
C ARG A 204 15.31 -10.83 -0.56
N VAL A 205 15.29 -9.79 0.27
CA VAL A 205 15.64 -8.42 -0.13
C VAL A 205 17.15 -8.19 0.00
N GLN A 206 17.83 -8.80 0.97
CA GLN A 206 19.30 -8.80 1.01
C GLN A 206 19.92 -9.84 0.07
N SER A 207 21.00 -9.49 -0.60
CA SER A 207 21.79 -10.36 -1.47
C SER A 207 23.25 -9.94 -1.51
N ASN A 208 24.05 -10.66 -2.31
CA ASN A 208 25.45 -10.34 -2.59
C ASN A 208 25.61 -9.47 -3.85
N THR A 209 24.55 -8.77 -4.27
CA THR A 209 24.51 -7.92 -5.46
C THR A 209 24.46 -6.46 -5.07
N ASP A 210 24.81 -5.54 -5.98
CA ASP A 210 24.87 -4.10 -5.70
C ASP A 210 23.51 -3.49 -5.29
N ASP A 211 22.41 -4.12 -5.69
CA ASP A 211 21.04 -3.71 -5.33
C ASP A 211 20.55 -4.31 -4.00
N SER A 212 21.42 -4.97 -3.23
CA SER A 212 21.08 -5.63 -1.96
C SER A 212 20.42 -4.67 -0.98
N GLY A 213 19.27 -5.08 -0.44
CA GLY A 213 18.56 -4.27 0.55
C GLY A 213 17.87 -3.03 -0.03
N THR A 214 17.94 -2.76 -1.34
CA THR A 214 17.38 -1.53 -1.93
C THR A 214 15.88 -1.61 -2.17
N PHE A 215 15.22 -0.45 -2.23
CA PHE A 215 13.82 -0.34 -2.61
C PHE A 215 13.58 -0.84 -4.04
N LYS A 216 14.48 -0.56 -4.98
CA LYS A 216 14.41 -1.08 -6.36
C LYS A 216 14.31 -2.61 -6.35
N ARG A 217 15.16 -3.27 -5.57
CA ARG A 217 15.12 -4.73 -5.46
C ARG A 217 13.80 -5.23 -4.88
N LEU A 218 13.25 -4.55 -3.87
CA LEU A 218 11.92 -4.88 -3.36
C LEU A 218 10.86 -4.76 -4.46
N VAL A 219 10.87 -3.69 -5.25
CA VAL A 219 9.97 -3.49 -6.40
C VAL A 219 10.08 -4.65 -7.39
N ASP A 220 11.30 -5.05 -7.77
CA ASP A 220 11.52 -6.18 -8.69
C ASP A 220 10.98 -7.50 -8.13
N ARG A 221 11.15 -7.75 -6.82
CA ARG A 221 10.58 -8.93 -6.15
C ARG A 221 9.05 -8.90 -6.09
N VAL A 222 8.45 -7.74 -5.84
CA VAL A 222 6.99 -7.57 -5.83
C VAL A 222 6.40 -7.78 -7.23
N LYS A 223 7.03 -7.21 -8.27
CA LYS A 223 6.65 -7.48 -9.67
C LYS A 223 6.69 -8.98 -9.98
N GLY A 224 7.78 -9.64 -9.61
CA GLY A 224 7.93 -11.09 -9.77
C GLY A 224 6.82 -11.87 -9.07
N ALA A 225 6.48 -11.53 -7.83
CA ALA A 225 5.41 -12.18 -7.08
C ALA A 225 4.03 -12.01 -7.73
N VAL A 226 3.69 -10.80 -8.20
CA VAL A 226 2.44 -10.54 -8.91
C VAL A 226 2.40 -11.28 -10.26
N HIS A 227 3.52 -11.31 -10.98
CA HIS A 227 3.65 -12.08 -12.22
C HIS A 227 3.44 -13.59 -11.99
N THR A 228 4.05 -14.15 -10.94
CA THR A 228 3.87 -15.54 -10.54
C THR A 228 2.40 -15.84 -10.22
N PHE A 229 1.75 -14.99 -9.41
CA PHE A 229 0.32 -15.12 -9.12
C PHE A 229 -0.52 -15.16 -10.40
N ILE A 230 -0.34 -14.19 -11.31
CA ILE A 230 -1.11 -14.15 -12.57
C ILE A 230 -0.88 -15.41 -13.40
N SER A 231 0.36 -15.90 -13.44
CA SER A 231 0.72 -17.10 -14.20
C SER A 231 0.09 -18.37 -13.62
N GLU A 232 0.13 -18.51 -12.30
CA GLU A 232 -0.42 -19.64 -11.54
C GLU A 232 -1.95 -19.74 -11.69
N TYR A 233 -2.64 -18.60 -11.64
CA TYR A 233 -4.11 -18.55 -11.69
C TYR A 233 -4.68 -18.23 -13.09
N ALA A 234 -3.85 -18.26 -14.14
CA ALA A 234 -4.25 -17.88 -15.49
C ALA A 234 -5.38 -18.76 -16.08
N SER A 235 -5.39 -20.05 -15.74
CA SER A 235 -6.41 -21.03 -16.15
C SER A 235 -7.58 -21.14 -15.17
N GLU A 236 -7.41 -20.64 -13.95
CA GLU A 236 -8.38 -20.85 -12.88
C GLU A 236 -9.60 -19.92 -13.03
N PRO A 237 -10.82 -20.40 -12.75
CA PRO A 237 -12.00 -19.55 -12.74
C PRO A 237 -11.94 -18.54 -11.58
N SER A 238 -12.25 -17.28 -11.86
CA SER A 238 -12.43 -16.27 -10.82
C SER A 238 -13.88 -16.24 -10.36
N SER A 239 -14.11 -16.13 -9.04
CA SER A 239 -15.46 -15.85 -8.52
C SER A 239 -15.90 -14.40 -8.74
N VAL A 240 -15.00 -13.50 -9.18
CA VAL A 240 -15.28 -12.11 -9.54
C VAL A 240 -14.81 -11.86 -10.98
N PRO A 241 -15.65 -12.12 -12.00
CA PRO A 241 -15.22 -12.13 -13.40
C PRO A 241 -14.51 -10.86 -13.89
N ARG A 242 -14.87 -9.69 -13.35
CA ARG A 242 -14.21 -8.40 -13.66
C ARG A 242 -12.70 -8.44 -13.42
N TRP A 243 -12.28 -9.17 -12.38
CA TRP A 243 -10.90 -9.27 -11.94
C TRP A 243 -10.27 -10.62 -12.32
N ALA A 244 -10.85 -11.37 -13.26
CA ALA A 244 -10.27 -12.64 -13.69
C ALA A 244 -8.90 -12.43 -14.35
N VAL A 245 -7.87 -13.12 -13.84
CA VAL A 245 -6.52 -13.09 -14.43
C VAL A 245 -6.37 -14.17 -15.51
N GLY A 246 -5.57 -13.93 -16.54
CA GLY A 246 -5.30 -14.92 -17.59
C GLY A 246 -4.91 -14.31 -18.92
N TYR A 247 -4.69 -15.16 -19.92
CA TYR A 247 -4.19 -14.76 -21.24
C TYR A 247 -5.28 -14.65 -22.32
N ALA A 248 -6.49 -15.09 -22.02
CA ALA A 248 -7.62 -14.97 -22.95
C ALA A 248 -8.14 -13.52 -23.02
N PRO A 249 -8.74 -13.10 -24.15
CA PRO A 249 -9.33 -11.77 -24.28
C PRO A 249 -10.28 -11.43 -23.13
N GLY A 250 -10.11 -10.23 -22.57
CA GLY A 250 -10.93 -9.75 -21.46
C GLY A 250 -10.52 -10.25 -20.07
N ARG A 251 -9.44 -11.04 -19.96
CA ARG A 251 -8.79 -11.39 -18.70
C ARG A 251 -7.54 -10.53 -18.49
N ILE A 252 -7.20 -10.29 -17.24
CA ILE A 252 -6.08 -9.43 -16.85
C ILE A 252 -4.79 -10.25 -16.89
N SER A 253 -3.86 -9.89 -17.77
CA SER A 253 -2.52 -10.47 -17.81
C SER A 253 -1.51 -9.59 -17.06
N SER A 254 -0.27 -10.06 -16.91
CA SER A 254 0.81 -9.27 -16.28
C SER A 254 1.15 -7.99 -17.05
N ARG A 255 0.83 -7.94 -18.36
CA ARG A 255 0.98 -6.75 -19.20
C ARG A 255 -0.04 -5.67 -18.89
N ASP A 256 -1.17 -6.08 -18.34
CA ASP A 256 -2.29 -5.18 -18.03
C ASP A 256 -2.16 -4.53 -16.65
N VAL A 257 -1.14 -4.91 -15.86
CA VAL A 257 -1.01 -4.49 -14.46
C VAL A 257 0.22 -3.60 -14.26
N ASN A 258 -0.02 -2.47 -13.60
CA ASN A 258 0.99 -1.56 -13.10
C ASN A 258 1.06 -1.65 -11.56
N LEU A 259 2.27 -1.74 -11.02
CA LEU A 259 2.56 -1.62 -9.60
C LEU A 259 2.79 -0.15 -9.27
N LEU A 260 1.89 0.45 -8.50
CA LEU A 260 1.91 1.88 -8.15
C LEU A 260 2.73 2.17 -6.89
N ALA A 261 2.52 1.35 -5.86
CA ALA A 261 3.15 1.51 -4.56
C ALA A 261 3.32 0.16 -3.86
N ILE A 262 4.06 0.19 -2.77
CA ILE A 262 4.17 -0.91 -1.82
C ILE A 262 3.82 -0.33 -0.44
N VAL A 263 2.98 -1.03 0.32
CA VAL A 263 2.63 -0.63 1.69
C VAL A 263 3.03 -1.73 2.67
N GLU A 264 3.54 -1.36 3.85
CA GLU A 264 3.74 -2.33 4.92
C GLU A 264 2.38 -2.62 5.60
N VAL A 265 2.04 -3.90 5.77
CA VAL A 265 0.77 -4.36 6.36
C VAL A 265 0.96 -5.10 7.69
N SER A 266 2.18 -5.55 7.95
CA SER A 266 2.65 -6.02 9.26
C SER A 266 4.18 -5.93 9.28
N GLN A 267 4.79 -6.05 10.46
CA GLN A 267 6.26 -6.08 10.54
C GLN A 267 6.82 -7.22 9.68
N GLY A 268 7.56 -6.86 8.62
CA GLY A 268 8.14 -7.83 7.68
C GLY A 268 7.19 -8.36 6.61
N ALA A 269 5.99 -7.79 6.45
CA ALA A 269 5.11 -8.10 5.33
C ALA A 269 4.66 -6.83 4.59
N VAL A 270 4.68 -6.90 3.27
CA VAL A 270 4.27 -5.82 2.37
C VAL A 270 3.14 -6.27 1.46
N MET A 271 2.35 -5.30 1.01
CA MET A 271 1.30 -5.49 0.03
C MET A 271 1.52 -4.55 -1.16
N PRO A 272 1.43 -5.05 -2.41
CA PRO A 272 1.44 -4.19 -3.58
C PRO A 272 0.16 -3.35 -3.66
N ILE A 273 0.26 -2.18 -4.28
CA ILE A 273 -0.89 -1.40 -4.74
C ILE A 273 -0.90 -1.46 -6.26
N LEU A 274 -1.95 -2.05 -6.82
CA LEU A 274 -2.01 -2.41 -8.24
C LEU A 274 -3.08 -1.63 -8.97
N LYS A 275 -2.77 -1.25 -10.21
CA LYS A 275 -3.69 -0.62 -11.15
C LYS A 275 -3.69 -1.40 -12.46
N VAL A 276 -4.87 -1.63 -13.01
CA VAL A 276 -5.03 -2.09 -14.37
C VAL A 276 -4.83 -0.91 -15.32
N ARG A 277 -4.06 -1.09 -16.39
CA ARG A 277 -3.75 -0.03 -17.37
C ARG A 277 -5.02 0.62 -17.95
N ASP A 278 -4.92 1.89 -18.34
CA ASP A 278 -6.08 2.74 -18.65
C ASP A 278 -6.82 2.32 -19.94
N GLU A 279 -6.15 1.61 -20.83
CA GLU A 279 -6.68 1.08 -22.08
C GLU A 279 -7.30 -0.33 -21.95
N PHE A 280 -7.19 -0.97 -20.78
CA PHE A 280 -7.79 -2.28 -20.59
C PHE A 280 -9.31 -2.20 -20.64
N VAL A 281 -9.93 -3.12 -21.38
CA VAL A 281 -11.38 -3.22 -21.54
C VAL A 281 -11.89 -4.36 -20.67
N PHE A 282 -12.63 -4.03 -19.62
CA PHE A 282 -13.31 -5.04 -18.80
C PHE A 282 -14.46 -5.69 -19.57
N VAL A 283 -14.60 -7.01 -19.45
CA VAL A 283 -15.76 -7.72 -20.00
C VAL A 283 -16.97 -7.39 -19.15
N CYS A 284 -17.81 -6.47 -19.62
CA CYS A 284 -19.13 -6.24 -19.04
C CYS A 284 -20.03 -7.42 -19.38
N ARG A 285 -20.30 -8.32 -18.41
CA ARG A 285 -21.44 -9.23 -18.55
C ARG A 285 -22.71 -8.37 -18.51
N GLY A 286 -23.53 -8.46 -19.56
CA GLY A 286 -24.70 -7.61 -19.75
C GLY A 286 -25.56 -7.45 -18.48
N ASN A 287 -25.82 -6.19 -18.13
CA ASN A 287 -26.87 -5.65 -17.25
C ASN A 287 -27.47 -6.56 -16.16
N VAL A 288 -26.64 -7.07 -15.24
CA VAL A 288 -27.16 -7.42 -13.91
C VAL A 288 -26.62 -6.38 -12.94
N ALA A 289 -27.48 -5.44 -12.56
CA ALA A 289 -27.15 -4.38 -11.61
C ALA A 289 -26.89 -4.99 -10.22
N THR A 290 -25.63 -5.30 -9.91
CA THR A 290 -25.20 -5.67 -8.57
C THR A 290 -24.44 -4.51 -7.94
N THR A 291 -25.02 -3.96 -6.88
CA THR A 291 -24.38 -3.00 -5.98
C THR A 291 -23.18 -3.71 -5.32
N SER A 292 -21.98 -3.40 -5.78
CA SER A 292 -20.74 -4.02 -5.31
C SER A 292 -20.34 -3.43 -3.95
N SER A 293 -20.74 -4.09 -2.87
CA SER A 293 -20.08 -3.93 -1.56
C SER A 293 -18.85 -4.84 -1.54
N TYR A 294 -17.66 -4.29 -1.75
CA TYR A 294 -16.42 -5.04 -1.54
C TYR A 294 -16.30 -5.36 -0.04
N GLY A 295 -16.39 -6.64 0.31
CA GLY A 295 -16.38 -7.09 1.70
C GLY A 295 -15.00 -6.96 2.36
N THR A 296 -14.98 -6.55 3.62
CA THR A 296 -13.80 -6.61 4.48
C THR A 296 -13.34 -8.07 4.60
N PHE A 297 -12.08 -8.34 4.30
CA PHE A 297 -11.52 -9.70 4.34
C PHE A 297 -11.55 -10.28 5.75
N ARG A 298 -12.02 -11.52 5.87
CA ARG A 298 -11.78 -12.39 7.03
C ARG A 298 -10.65 -13.35 6.67
N PRO A 299 -9.55 -13.42 7.46
CA PRO A 299 -8.48 -14.38 7.21
C PRO A 299 -9.02 -15.80 7.25
N ALA A 300 -8.58 -16.62 6.30
CA ALA A 300 -8.85 -18.05 6.25
C ALA A 300 -8.17 -18.74 7.43
N SER A 301 -8.91 -18.98 8.50
CA SER A 301 -8.60 -20.07 9.43
C SER A 301 -9.05 -21.37 8.78
N GLU A 302 -8.18 -22.38 8.81
CA GLU A 302 -8.45 -23.79 8.46
C GLU A 302 -8.35 -24.15 6.97
N ALA A 303 -7.11 -24.26 6.49
CA ALA A 303 -6.77 -25.28 5.50
C ALA A 303 -5.52 -26.04 5.96
N SER A 304 -5.69 -27.35 6.19
CA SER A 304 -4.68 -28.39 6.43
C SER A 304 -3.82 -28.31 7.71
N ASN A 305 -4.36 -28.80 8.82
CA ASN A 305 -3.61 -29.66 9.74
C ASN A 305 -4.12 -31.10 9.60
N GLY A 306 -3.99 -31.65 8.38
CA GLY A 306 -4.22 -33.06 8.07
C GLY A 306 -2.89 -33.78 7.88
N ARG A 307 -2.04 -33.82 8.91
CA ARG A 307 -0.89 -34.74 8.94
C ARG A 307 -1.39 -36.09 9.45
N ASN A 308 -1.63 -37.00 8.52
CA ASN A 308 -1.75 -38.43 8.79
C ASN A 308 -0.42 -38.92 9.40
N ASN A 309 -0.37 -39.08 10.71
CA ASN A 309 0.59 -39.96 11.36
C ASN A 309 0.08 -41.39 11.23
N SER A 310 0.32 -42.02 10.10
CA SER A 310 0.34 -43.48 10.01
C SER A 310 1.63 -43.98 10.66
N MET A 311 1.53 -44.35 11.94
CA MET A 311 2.47 -45.23 12.61
C MET A 311 2.52 -46.55 11.83
N ASN A 312 3.63 -46.80 11.14
CA ASN A 312 3.97 -48.16 10.72
C ASN A 312 4.46 -48.94 11.94
N SER A 313 3.70 -50.00 12.22
CA SER A 313 4.03 -51.10 13.10
C SER A 313 4.99 -52.06 12.39
N LEU A 314 6.02 -52.51 13.12
CA LEU A 314 6.80 -53.75 12.98
C LEU A 314 7.61 -53.97 11.69
N TYR A 315 8.94 -53.93 11.79
CA TYR A 315 9.83 -55.10 11.93
C TYR A 315 11.20 -54.66 12.45
#